data_AF-A0A931ZNK5-F1
#
_entry.id   AF-A0A931ZNK5-F1
#
_cell.length_a   1.000
_cell.length_b   1.000
_cell.length_c   1.000
_cell.angle_alpha   90.00
_cell.angle_beta   90.00
_cell.angle_gamma   90.00
#
_symmetry.space_group_name_H-M   'P 1'
#
loop_
_entity.id
_entity.type
_entity.pdbx_description
1 polymer ?
#
loop_
_entity_poly.entity_id
_entity_poly.type
_entity_poly.pdbx_seq_one_letter_code
_entity_poly.pdbx_strand_id
1 'polypeptide(L)'
;MEVQEFLTEFIHWVKKQREILAVVLVGSYARGTAKPDSDIDLVIITNDPKAYLDNGDWMKIFGEIREIKNEDFKFVQARRVFYQNGLEVEYGITTPEWVNTNPVDLGTKKVITAGAKILYDKDGVLKSLFNVLGIK
;
A
#
# COMPACT_ATOMS: atom_id res chain seq x y z
N MET A 1 6.84 17.26 -3.43
CA MET A 1 5.73 16.89 -2.54
C MET A 1 6.34 16.20 -1.34
N GLU A 2 5.99 16.66 -0.15
CA GLU A 2 6.45 16.04 1.08
C GLU A 2 5.67 14.73 1.35
N VAL A 3 6.24 13.82 2.14
CA VAL A 3 5.63 12.50 2.41
C VAL A 3 4.23 12.61 3.02
N GLN A 4 4.04 13.52 3.98
CA GLN A 4 2.74 13.70 4.65
C GLN A 4 1.68 14.30 3.71
N GLU A 5 2.12 15.19 2.81
CA GLU A 5 1.28 15.75 1.76
C GLU A 5 0.82 14.64 0.81
N PHE A 6 1.78 13.82 0.33
CA PHE A 6 1.47 12.64 -0.49
C PHE A 6 0.48 11.70 0.18
N LEU A 7 0.73 11.27 1.42
CA LEU A 7 -0.15 10.34 2.12
C LEU A 7 -1.57 10.90 2.28
N THR A 8 -1.68 12.21 2.52
CA THR A 8 -2.97 12.89 2.63
C THR A 8 -3.72 12.87 1.29
N GLU A 9 -3.06 13.24 0.20
CA GLU A 9 -3.65 13.21 -1.14
C GLU A 9 -4.01 11.79 -1.58
N PHE A 10 -3.12 10.83 -1.31
CA PHE A 10 -3.34 9.43 -1.60
C PHE A 10 -4.58 8.88 -0.89
N ILE A 11 -4.73 9.15 0.42
CA ILE A 11 -5.91 8.74 1.18
C ILE A 11 -7.19 9.40 0.62
N HIS A 12 -7.13 10.67 0.22
CA HIS A 12 -8.27 11.34 -0.42
C HIS A 12 -8.65 10.70 -1.76
N TRP A 13 -7.68 10.28 -2.56
CA TRP A 13 -7.93 9.57 -3.81
C TRP A 13 -8.49 8.17 -3.55
N VAL A 14 -7.94 7.41 -2.60
CA VAL A 14 -8.39 6.06 -2.22
C VAL A 14 -9.86 6.07 -1.81
N LYS A 15 -10.29 7.03 -0.99
CA LYS A 15 -11.69 7.15 -0.53
C LYS A 15 -12.71 7.34 -1.66
N LYS A 16 -12.27 7.77 -2.85
CA LYS A 16 -13.13 7.94 -4.03
C LYS A 16 -13.22 6.66 -4.88
N GLN A 17 -12.34 5.68 -4.64
CA GLN A 17 -12.33 4.43 -5.39
C GLN A 17 -13.23 3.41 -4.73
N ARG A 18 -14.27 2.96 -5.44
CA ARG A 18 -15.25 2.03 -4.89
C ARG A 18 -14.67 0.64 -4.62
N GLU A 19 -13.73 0.21 -5.47
CA GLU A 19 -13.14 -1.13 -5.43
C GLU A 19 -12.02 -1.29 -4.40
N ILE A 20 -11.43 -0.19 -3.90
CA ILE A 20 -10.42 -0.25 -2.84
C ILE A 20 -11.11 -0.47 -1.50
N LEU A 21 -10.77 -1.57 -0.83
CA LEU A 21 -11.32 -1.95 0.46
C LEU A 21 -10.47 -1.42 1.61
N ALA A 22 -9.15 -1.50 1.47
CA ALA A 22 -8.25 -1.15 2.55
C ALA A 22 -6.85 -0.80 2.02
N VAL A 23 -6.12 -0.02 2.80
CA VAL A 23 -4.74 0.38 2.54
C VAL A 23 -3.96 0.34 3.85
N VAL A 24 -2.80 -0.31 3.82
CA VAL A 24 -1.84 -0.32 4.91
C VAL A 24 -0.50 0.24 4.45
N LEU A 25 0.05 1.16 5.23
CA LEU A 25 1.43 1.62 5.13
C LEU A 25 2.30 0.59 5.84
N VAL A 26 3.38 0.15 5.21
CA VAL A 26 4.34 -0.78 5.79
C VAL A 26 5.74 -0.18 5.74
N GLY A 27 6.75 -0.96 6.10
CA GLY A 27 8.14 -0.53 5.91
C GLY A 27 8.60 0.58 6.85
N SER A 28 9.55 1.37 6.38
CA SER A 28 10.32 2.31 7.20
C SER A 28 9.45 3.43 7.80
N TYR A 29 8.50 3.95 7.02
CA TYR A 29 7.55 4.97 7.48
C TYR A 29 6.54 4.43 8.50
N ALA A 30 6.07 3.19 8.34
CA ALA A 30 5.22 2.56 9.35
C ALA A 30 5.95 2.35 10.68
N ARG A 31 7.25 2.05 10.64
CA ARG A 31 8.10 1.84 11.83
C ARG A 31 8.60 3.13 12.48
N GLY A 32 8.49 4.28 11.82
CA GLY A 32 9.10 5.53 12.28
C GLY A 32 10.63 5.54 12.17
N THR A 33 11.20 4.70 11.30
CA THR A 33 12.65 4.61 11.05
C THR A 33 13.02 5.07 9.64
N ALA A 34 12.13 5.82 8.98
CA ALA A 34 12.37 6.36 7.65
C ALA A 34 13.50 7.40 7.66
N LYS A 35 14.28 7.40 6.60
CA LYS A 35 15.35 8.35 6.28
C LYS A 35 14.91 9.26 5.12
N PRO A 36 15.63 10.36 4.83
CA PRO A 36 15.27 11.25 3.73
C PRO A 36 15.21 10.57 2.35
N ASP A 37 15.94 9.48 2.15
CA ASP A 37 15.99 8.67 0.93
C ASP A 37 15.11 7.41 1.00
N SER A 38 14.26 7.27 2.01
CA SER A 38 13.36 6.13 2.13
C SER A 38 12.17 6.25 1.19
N ASP A 39 11.79 5.11 0.63
CA ASP A 39 10.57 4.89 -0.13
C ASP A 39 9.34 4.71 0.76
N ILE A 40 8.17 5.01 0.20
CA ILE A 40 6.87 4.80 0.84
C ILE A 40 6.29 3.48 0.37
N ASP A 41 6.18 2.51 1.27
CA ASP A 41 5.61 1.19 0.98
C ASP A 41 4.12 1.12 1.31
N LEU A 42 3.28 0.90 0.30
CA LEU A 42 1.83 0.77 0.44
C LEU A 42 1.37 -0.61 -0.02
N VAL A 43 0.45 -1.22 0.73
CA VAL A 43 -0.33 -2.36 0.25
C VAL A 43 -1.79 -1.93 0.12
N ILE A 44 -2.31 -2.03 -1.10
CA ILE A 44 -3.66 -1.67 -1.54
C ILE A 44 -4.45 -2.95 -1.76
N ILE A 45 -5.48 -3.15 -0.95
CA ILE A 45 -6.40 -4.28 -1.02
C ILE A 45 -7.63 -3.84 -1.83
N THR A 46 -7.87 -4.47 -2.96
CA THR A 46 -8.94 -4.10 -3.91
C THR A 46 -9.64 -5.32 -4.48
N ASN A 47 -10.93 -5.17 -4.82
CA ASN A 47 -11.68 -6.19 -5.56
C ASN A 47 -11.33 -6.24 -7.04
N ASP A 48 -10.70 -5.19 -7.57
CA ASP A 48 -10.28 -5.11 -8.97
C ASP A 48 -8.79 -4.71 -9.07
N PRO A 49 -7.84 -5.65 -8.88
CA PRO A 49 -6.42 -5.37 -9.04
C PRO A 49 -6.06 -4.92 -10.46
N LYS A 50 -6.74 -5.47 -11.48
CA LYS A 50 -6.42 -5.22 -12.89
C LYS A 50 -6.61 -3.77 -13.27
N ALA A 51 -7.66 -3.12 -12.75
CA ALA A 51 -7.89 -1.68 -12.97
C ALA A 51 -6.67 -0.80 -12.59
N TYR A 52 -5.88 -1.20 -11.58
CA TYR A 52 -4.72 -0.43 -11.13
C TYR A 52 -3.40 -0.93 -11.70
N LEU A 53 -3.33 -2.20 -12.11
CA LEU A 53 -2.13 -2.83 -12.66
C LEU A 53 -1.98 -2.60 -14.18
N ASP A 54 -3.10 -2.62 -14.92
CA ASP A 54 -3.13 -2.50 -16.37
C ASP A 54 -3.13 -1.03 -16.81
N ASN A 55 -3.77 -0.16 -16.02
CA ASN A 55 -3.78 1.28 -16.26
C ASN A 55 -2.97 2.01 -15.19
N GLY A 56 -1.78 2.50 -15.55
CA GLY A 56 -0.92 3.24 -14.63
C GLY A 56 -1.21 4.74 -14.52
N ASP A 57 -2.20 5.29 -15.25
CA ASP A 57 -2.43 6.74 -15.30
C ASP A 57 -2.84 7.34 -13.96
N TRP A 58 -3.46 6.57 -13.07
CA TRP A 58 -3.84 7.04 -11.74
C TRP A 58 -2.61 7.45 -10.90
N MET A 59 -1.44 6.86 -11.13
CA MET A 59 -0.21 7.19 -10.41
C MET A 59 0.29 8.60 -10.74
N LYS A 60 -0.08 9.15 -11.91
CA LYS A 60 0.27 10.52 -12.34
C LYS A 60 -0.46 11.60 -11.53
N ILE A 61 -1.54 11.24 -10.83
CA ILE A 61 -2.26 12.15 -9.93
C ILE A 61 -1.33 12.68 -8.84
N PHE A 62 -0.34 11.89 -8.43
CA PHE A 62 0.61 12.21 -7.36
C PHE A 62 1.91 12.83 -7.88
N GLY A 63 1.98 13.16 -9.17
CA GLY A 63 3.08 13.90 -9.77
C GLY A 63 3.64 13.28 -11.05
N GLU A 64 4.60 13.99 -11.63
CA GLU A 64 5.27 13.57 -12.86
C GLU A 64 6.16 12.35 -12.61
N ILE A 65 5.88 11.28 -13.34
CA ILE A 65 6.58 10.00 -13.21
C ILE A 65 7.88 10.04 -14.03
N ARG A 66 8.99 9.69 -13.39
CA ARG A 66 10.30 9.50 -14.04
C ARG A 66 10.47 8.05 -14.51
N GLU A 67 10.12 7.08 -13.67
CA GLU A 67 10.32 5.66 -13.93
C GLU A 67 9.29 4.82 -13.16
N ILE A 68 8.91 3.67 -13.72
CA ILE A 68 8.10 2.66 -13.04
C ILE A 68 8.80 1.31 -13.17
N LYS A 69 8.95 0.59 -12.05
CA LYS A 69 9.38 -0.81 -12.02
C LYS A 69 8.24 -1.69 -11.55
N ASN A 70 8.09 -2.83 -12.21
CA ASN A 70 7.09 -3.85 -11.85
C ASN A 70 7.77 -4.93 -11.02
N GLU A 71 7.19 -5.26 -9.88
CA GLU A 71 7.71 -6.29 -8.97
C GLU A 71 6.59 -7.28 -8.63
N ASP A 72 6.95 -8.54 -8.39
CA ASP A 72 6.00 -9.62 -8.09
C ASP A 72 6.43 -10.34 -6.81
N PHE A 73 5.58 -10.25 -5.79
CA PHE A 73 5.75 -10.84 -4.47
C PHE A 73 4.69 -11.92 -4.20
N LYS A 74 4.32 -12.70 -5.22
CA LYS A 74 3.26 -13.73 -5.23
C LYS A 74 1.87 -13.15 -5.07
N PHE A 75 1.44 -12.86 -3.85
CA PHE A 75 0.11 -12.32 -3.58
C PHE A 75 0.00 -10.82 -3.88
N VAL A 76 1.14 -10.14 -3.96
CA VAL A 76 1.20 -8.70 -4.16
C VAL A 76 2.00 -8.42 -5.42
N GLN A 77 1.39 -7.71 -6.36
CA GLN A 77 2.10 -7.16 -7.52
C GLN A 77 2.35 -5.68 -7.26
N ALA A 78 3.60 -5.25 -7.30
CA ALA A 78 3.96 -3.88 -6.99
C ALA A 78 4.24 -3.06 -8.25
N ARG A 79 3.91 -1.78 -8.15
CA ARG A 79 4.41 -0.71 -9.03
C ARG A 79 5.29 0.19 -8.18
N ARG A 80 6.60 0.09 -8.35
CA ARG A 80 7.56 1.00 -7.73
C ARG A 80 7.77 2.21 -8.63
N VAL A 81 7.33 3.37 -8.18
CA VAL A 81 7.28 4.60 -8.96
C VAL A 81 8.31 5.57 -8.42
N PHE A 82 9.14 6.07 -9.32
CA PHE A 82 10.07 7.15 -9.07
C PHE A 82 9.50 8.42 -9.69
N TYR A 83 9.18 9.42 -8.88
CA TYR A 83 8.69 10.71 -9.34
C TYR A 83 9.83 11.69 -9.64
N GLN A 84 9.61 12.66 -10.52
CA GLN A 84 10.63 13.66 -10.87
C GLN A 84 11.08 14.52 -9.69
N ASN A 85 10.21 14.70 -8.69
CA ASN A 85 10.49 15.48 -7.49
C ASN A 85 11.31 14.71 -6.43
N GLY A 86 11.77 13.48 -6.75
CA GLY A 86 12.56 12.64 -5.86
C GLY A 86 11.76 11.69 -4.97
N LEU A 87 10.42 11.77 -4.96
CA LEU A 87 9.58 10.85 -4.21
C LEU A 87 9.65 9.44 -4.83
N GLU A 88 9.80 8.43 -3.97
CA GLU A 88 9.74 7.01 -4.34
C GLU A 88 8.58 6.34 -3.60
N VAL A 89 7.71 5.67 -4.34
CA VAL A 89 6.52 5.00 -3.78
C VAL A 89 6.39 3.60 -4.37
N GLU A 90 6.29 2.60 -3.50
CA GLU A 90 5.94 1.24 -3.88
C GLU A 90 4.44 1.01 -3.64
N TYR A 91 3.68 0.87 -4.73
CA TYR A 91 2.27 0.52 -4.69
C TYR A 91 2.09 -0.98 -4.86
N GLY A 92 2.07 -1.72 -3.75
CA GLY A 92 1.69 -3.13 -3.72
C GLY A 92 0.18 -3.29 -3.91
N ILE A 93 -0.26 -3.98 -4.96
CA ILE A 93 -1.67 -4.19 -5.28
C ILE A 93 -2.00 -5.67 -5.06
N THR A 94 -3.10 -5.92 -4.34
CA THR A 94 -3.53 -7.27 -3.99
C THR A 94 -5.05 -7.39 -3.85
N THR A 95 -5.52 -8.62 -3.66
CA THR A 95 -6.93 -9.00 -3.47
C THR A 95 -7.27 -9.13 -1.98
N PRO A 96 -8.56 -9.27 -1.62
CA PRO A 96 -8.97 -9.54 -0.24
C PRO A 96 -8.38 -10.83 0.35
N GLU A 97 -7.86 -11.75 -0.48
CA GLU A 97 -7.20 -12.97 0.00
C GLU A 97 -5.97 -12.67 0.87
N TRP A 98 -5.28 -11.55 0.62
CA TRP A 98 -4.08 -11.17 1.38
C TRP A 98 -4.37 -10.91 2.86
N VAL A 99 -5.59 -10.45 3.19
CA VAL A 99 -6.04 -10.20 4.56
C VAL A 99 -6.84 -11.38 5.14
N ASN A 100 -6.86 -12.54 4.50
CA ASN A 100 -7.49 -13.74 5.05
C ASN A 100 -6.87 -14.09 6.41
N THR A 101 -7.72 -14.37 7.40
CA THR A 101 -7.31 -14.70 8.77
C THR A 101 -7.36 -16.20 9.07
N ASN A 102 -7.86 -17.03 8.15
CA ASN A 102 -8.04 -18.47 8.36
C ASN A 102 -7.52 -19.32 7.18
N PRO A 103 -6.21 -19.68 7.18
CA PRO A 103 -5.15 -19.14 8.03
C PRO A 103 -4.61 -17.81 7.49
N VAL A 104 -3.91 -17.05 8.35
CA VAL A 104 -3.10 -15.90 7.89
C VAL A 104 -1.90 -16.43 7.09
N ASP A 105 -1.71 -15.92 5.88
CA ASP A 105 -0.52 -16.23 5.08
C ASP A 105 0.78 -15.81 5.80
N LEU A 106 1.83 -16.62 5.65
CA LEU A 106 3.11 -16.38 6.33
C LEU A 106 3.80 -15.10 5.83
N GLY A 107 3.62 -14.75 4.55
CA GLY A 107 4.10 -13.50 3.96
C GLY A 107 3.37 -12.30 4.56
N THR A 108 2.04 -12.33 4.55
CA THR A 108 1.21 -11.30 5.21
C THR A 108 1.62 -11.11 6.67
N LYS A 109 1.73 -12.20 7.44
CA LYS A 109 2.15 -12.13 8.85
C LYS A 109 3.50 -11.45 9.01
N LYS A 110 4.50 -11.81 8.20
CA LYS A 110 5.84 -11.19 8.24
C LYS A 110 5.78 -9.69 7.95
N VAL A 111 5.04 -9.29 6.92
CA VAL A 111 4.90 -7.86 6.54
C VAL A 111 4.25 -7.07 7.66
N ILE A 112 3.10 -7.53 8.18
CA ILE A 112 2.35 -6.81 9.21
C ILE A 112 3.12 -6.74 10.53
N THR A 113 3.74 -7.85 10.97
CA THR A 113 4.51 -7.89 12.22
C THR A 113 5.82 -7.11 12.15
N ALA A 114 6.37 -6.86 10.96
CA ALA A 114 7.56 -6.03 10.75
C ALA A 114 7.30 -4.52 10.84
N GLY A 115 6.06 -4.10 11.09
CA GLY A 115 5.65 -2.71 11.22
C GLY A 115 4.66 -2.31 10.13
N ALA A 116 3.44 -1.98 10.55
CA ALA A 116 2.35 -1.64 9.67
C ALA A 116 1.41 -0.61 10.33
N LYS A 117 0.83 0.28 9.53
CA LYS A 117 -0.12 1.29 9.97
C LYS A 117 -1.28 1.35 8.98
N ILE A 118 -2.50 1.16 9.49
CA ILE A 118 -3.72 1.28 8.67
C ILE A 118 -3.89 2.75 8.23
N LEU A 119 -4.01 2.98 6.92
CA LEU A 119 -4.31 4.29 6.35
C LEU A 119 -5.79 4.42 5.97
N TYR A 120 -6.39 3.33 5.51
CA TYR A 120 -7.80 3.24 5.14
C TYR A 120 -8.29 1.80 5.34
N ASP A 121 -9.50 1.60 5.86
CA ASP A 121 -10.08 0.28 6.10
C ASP A 121 -11.60 0.38 6.12
N LYS A 122 -12.22 0.20 4.94
CA LYS A 122 -13.64 0.43 4.71
C LYS A 122 -14.53 -0.50 5.55
N ASP A 123 -14.16 -1.78 5.60
CA ASP A 123 -14.96 -2.85 6.20
C ASP A 123 -14.29 -3.49 7.42
N GLY A 124 -13.18 -2.91 7.91
CA GLY A 124 -12.48 -3.39 9.10
C GLY A 124 -11.63 -4.65 8.89
N VAL A 125 -11.29 -4.98 7.64
CA VAL A 125 -10.56 -6.22 7.29
C VAL A 125 -9.11 -6.19 7.79
N LEU A 126 -8.44 -5.03 7.71
CA LEU A 126 -7.10 -4.86 8.27
C LEU A 126 -7.16 -4.86 9.80
N LYS A 127 -8.17 -4.21 10.39
CA LYS A 127 -8.36 -4.24 11.85
C LYS A 127 -8.56 -5.66 12.37
N SER A 128 -9.33 -6.49 11.66
CA SER A 128 -9.53 -7.90 11.98
C SER A 128 -8.21 -8.69 11.90
N LEU A 129 -7.44 -8.49 10.83
CA LEU A 129 -6.12 -9.08 10.67
C LEU A 129 -5.15 -8.67 11.79
N PHE A 130 -5.10 -7.39 12.15
CA PHE A 130 -4.24 -6.86 13.22
C PHE A 130 -4.60 -7.50 14.56
N ASN A 131 -5.90 -7.66 14.86
CA ASN A 131 -6.37 -8.34 16.07
C ASN A 131 -5.90 -9.80 16.13
N VAL A 132 -6.03 -10.55 15.02
CA VAL A 132 -5.59 -11.96 14.95
C VAL A 132 -4.07 -12.08 15.13
N LEU A 133 -3.31 -11.08 14.65
CA LEU A 133 -1.85 -11.03 14.77
C LEU A 133 -1.35 -10.39 16.08
N GLY A 134 -2.22 -9.84 16.92
CA GLY A 134 -1.86 -9.17 18.17
C GLY A 134 -1.15 -7.83 17.98
N ILE A 135 -1.39 -7.15 16.85
CA ILE A 135 -0.85 -5.82 16.54
C ILE A 135 -1.79 -4.74 17.10
N LYS A 136 -1.21 -3.72 17.75
CA LYS A 136 -1.93 -2.58 18.35
C LYS A 136 -2.03 -1.40 17.39
#